data_AF-A0A2J5PK55-F1
#
_entry.id   AF-A0A2J5PK55-F1
#
_cell.length_a   1.000
_cell.length_b   1.000
_cell.length_c   1.000
_cell.angle_alpha   90.00
_cell.angle_beta   90.00
_cell.angle_gamma   90.00
#
_symmetry.space_group_name_H-M   'P 1'
#
loop_
_entity.id
_entity.type
_entity.pdbx_description
1 polymer ?
#
loop_
_entity_poly.entity_id
_entity_poly.type
_entity_poly.pdbx_seq_one_letter_code
_entity_poly.pdbx_strand_id
1 'polypeptide(L)' 'MSPIEKSSKLDNVCYDIRGPVLKEAKRLEEEGNKVLKLNIGNPAPFGFDAPDEILVD' A
#
# COMPACT_ATOMS: atom_id res chain seq x y z
N MET A 1 18.70 -27.65 4.17
CA MET A 1 17.34 -27.35 3.67
C MET A 1 17.49 -26.66 2.33
N SER A 2 16.70 -27.03 1.33
CA SER A 2 16.67 -26.32 0.05
C SER A 2 15.81 -25.07 0.17
N PRO A 3 16.21 -23.92 -0.42
CA PRO A 3 15.41 -22.70 -0.38
C PRO A 3 14.09 -22.88 -1.15
N ILE A 4 13.03 -22.28 -0.63
CA ILE A 4 11.72 -22.23 -1.27
C ILE A 4 11.64 -20.92 -2.06
N GLU A 5 11.78 -21.02 -3.38
CA GLU A 5 11.71 -19.88 -4.29
C GLU A 5 10.27 -19.59 -4.75
N LYS A 6 10.03 -18.36 -5.21
CA LYS A 6 8.75 -18.01 -5.83
C LYS A 6 8.52 -18.83 -7.11
N SER A 7 7.25 -19.08 -7.45
CA SER A 7 6.90 -19.71 -8.73
C SER A 7 7.33 -18.83 -9.90
N SER A 8 7.86 -19.43 -10.97
CA SER A 8 8.23 -18.74 -12.21
C SER A 8 7.08 -17.97 -12.87
N LYS A 9 5.82 -18.31 -12.55
CA LYS A 9 4.63 -17.54 -12.97
C LYS A 9 4.65 -16.09 -12.46
N LEU A 10 5.40 -15.81 -11.39
CA LEU A 10 5.51 -14.48 -10.76
C LEU A 10 6.75 -13.70 -11.21
N ASP A 11 7.52 -14.19 -12.18
CA ASP A 11 8.77 -13.54 -12.60
C ASP A 11 8.54 -12.16 -13.23
N ASN A 12 7.41 -11.99 -13.92
CA ASN A 12 7.07 -10.76 -14.63
C ASN A 12 5.91 -9.97 -13.99
N VAL A 13 5.51 -10.32 -12.76
CA VAL A 13 4.41 -9.63 -12.06
C VAL A 13 4.98 -8.44 -11.29
N CYS A 14 4.67 -7.23 -11.76
CA CYS A 14 5.24 -5.96 -11.25
C CYS A 14 4.18 -4.94 -10.80
N TYR A 15 3.08 -5.37 -10.18
CA TYR A 15 2.10 -4.42 -9.61
C TYR A 15 2.59 -3.91 -8.25
N ASP A 16 3.32 -2.80 -8.24
CA ASP A 16 4.16 -2.36 -7.13
C ASP A 16 3.75 -1.02 -6.50
N ILE A 17 2.44 -0.71 -6.46
CA ILE A 17 1.89 0.45 -5.71
C ILE A 17 2.43 0.50 -4.26
N ARG A 18 2.76 -0.67 -3.70
CA ARG A 18 3.36 -0.87 -2.37
C ARG A 18 4.80 -1.41 -2.42
N GLY A 19 5.53 -1.04 -3.47
CA GLY A 19 6.87 -1.51 -3.78
C GLY A 19 7.99 -0.85 -2.95
N PRO A 20 9.24 -0.85 -3.45
CA PRO A 20 10.40 -0.36 -2.71
C PRO A 20 10.31 1.13 -2.34
N VAL A 21 9.66 1.96 -3.16
CA VAL A 21 9.44 3.38 -2.84
C VAL A 21 8.59 3.56 -1.59
N LEU A 22 7.59 2.70 -1.37
CA LEU A 22 6.78 2.74 -0.14
C LEU A 22 7.61 2.38 1.10
N LYS A 23 8.64 1.52 0.96
CA LYS A 23 9.53 1.21 2.08
C LYS A 23 10.27 2.45 2.56
N GLU A 24 10.74 3.27 1.62
CA GLU A 24 11.44 4.51 1.94
C GLU A 24 10.48 5.57 2.50
N ALA A 25 9.28 5.68 1.93
CA ALA A 25 8.23 6.53 2.49
C ALA A 25 7.90 6.16 3.96
N LYS A 26 7.82 4.86 4.27
CA LYS A 26 7.62 4.37 5.64
C LYS A 26 8.78 4.72 6.58
N ARG A 27 10.03 4.57 6.12
CA ARG A 27 11.22 4.97 6.89
C ARG A 27 11.13 6.46 7.29
N LEU A 28 10.77 7.32 6.34
CA LEU A 28 10.58 8.75 6.59
C LEU A 28 9.44 9.00 7.60
N GLU A 29 8.33 8.28 7.49
CA GLU A 29 7.21 8.36 8.46
C GLU A 29 7.63 7.91 9.86
N GLU A 30 8.41 6.84 10.00
CA GLU A 30 8.94 6.34 11.28
C GLU A 30 9.93 7.33 11.92
N GLU A 31 10.63 8.12 11.11
CA GLU A 31 11.47 9.24 11.57
C GLU A 31 10.66 10.49 11.96
N GLY A 32 9.33 10.44 11.85
CA GLY A 32 8.42 11.51 12.22
C GLY A 32 8.09 12.49 11.09
N ASN A 33 8.56 12.24 9.87
CA ASN A 33 8.24 13.08 8.72
C ASN A 33 6.83 12.79 8.22
N LYS A 34 6.06 13.83 7.91
CA LYS A 34 4.78 13.67 7.23
C LYS A 34 5.00 13.44 5.74
N VAL A 35 4.64 12.26 5.24
CA VAL A 35 4.66 11.95 3.80
C VAL A 35 3.25 12.06 3.23
N LEU A 36 3.05 12.93 2.24
CA LEU A 36 1.78 13.03 1.51
C LEU A 36 1.71 11.91 0.46
N LYS A 37 0.82 10.94 0.67
CA LYS A 37 0.67 9.75 -0.17
C LYS A 37 -0.27 10.00 -1.34
N LEU A 38 0.27 10.45 -2.47
CA LEU A 38 -0.47 10.60 -3.74
C LEU A 38 -0.39 9.35 -4.64
N ASN A 39 0.12 8.24 -4.11
CA ASN A 39 0.39 7.00 -4.83
C ASN A 39 -0.79 6.01 -4.81
N ILE A 40 -1.83 6.26 -4.02
CA ILE A 40 -2.96 5.34 -3.85
C ILE A 40 -4.29 6.07 -3.86
N GLY A 41 -5.26 5.55 -4.62
CA GLY A 41 -6.65 6.01 -4.60
C GLY A 41 -7.43 5.43 -3.43
N ASN A 42 -6.94 5.62 -2.19
CA ASN A 42 -7.68 5.24 -0.98
C ASN A 42 -8.46 6.46 -0.48
N PRO A 43 -9.80 6.49 -0.55
CA PRO A 43 -10.58 7.69 -0.19
C PRO A 43 -10.52 8.05 1.30
N ALA A 44 -10.51 7.04 2.19
CA ALA A 44 -10.66 7.25 3.63
C ALA A 44 -9.59 8.18 4.26
N PRO A 45 -8.27 8.03 3.96
CA PRO A 45 -7.25 8.98 4.42
C PRO A 45 -7.45 10.44 3.96
N PHE A 46 -8.30 10.68 2.97
CA PHE A 46 -8.64 12.02 2.46
C PHE A 46 -10.02 12.51 2.94
N GLY A 47 -10.63 11.84 3.92
CA GLY A 47 -11.88 12.28 4.54
C GLY A 47 -13.14 11.91 3.75
N PHE A 48 -13.05 10.90 2.88
CA PHE A 48 -14.22 10.32 2.23
C PHE A 48 -14.67 9.09 3.01
N ASP A 49 -15.82 9.21 3.68
CA ASP A 49 -16.46 8.12 4.40
C ASP A 49 -17.52 7.42 3.53
N ALA A 50 -17.80 6.16 3.85
CA ALA A 50 -18.91 5.44 3.22
C ALA A 50 -20.25 6.07 3.68
N PRO A 51 -21.26 6.18 2.80
CA PRO A 51 -22.59 6.65 3.18
C PRO A 51 -23.23 5.80 4.28
N ASP A 52 -24.00 6.43 5.16
CA ASP A 52 -24.67 5.76 6.29
C ASP A 52 -25.59 4.60 5.83
N GLU A 53 -26.25 4.75 4.69
CA GLU A 53 -27.10 3.72 4.07
C GLU A 53 -26.34 2.42 3.72
N ILE A 54 -25.00 2.48 3.58
CA ILE A 54 -24.15 1.31 3.38
C ILE A 54 -23.65 0.74 4.72
N LEU A 55 -23.58 1.57 5.76
CA LEU A 55 -23.03 1.23 7.06
C LEU A 55 -24.07 0.62 8.01
N VAL A 56 -25.34 0.96 7.83
CA VAL A 56 -26.47 0.49 8.64
C VAL A 56 -27.23 -0.59 7.86
N ASP A 57 -27.45 -1.74 8.50
CA ASP A 57 -28.21 -2.89 7.98
C ASP A 57 -29.74 -2.65 8.06
#